data_AF-A0A4Y2MWK6-F1
#
_entry.id   AF-A0A4Y2MWK6-F1
#
_cell.length_a   1.000
_cell.length_b   1.000
_cell.length_c   1.000
_cell.angle_alpha   90.00
_cell.angle_beta   90.00
_cell.angle_gamma   90.00
#
_symmetry.space_group_name_H-M   'P 1'
#
loop_
_entity.id
_entity.type
_entity.pdbx_description
1 polymer ?
#
loop_
_entity_poly.entity_id
_entity_poly.type
_entity_poly.pdbx_seq_one_letter_code
_entity_poly.pdbx_strand_id
1 'polypeptide(L)'
;QPYVMYKESSQKMQGNDRFEGYAIDLLNALAEYLHFRNEIHPADSKYGRLSYTGEWDGMVGEVVSGHVVRHWISYAARFDIAPTAMSTRAITSIWYFFCLIMISSYTANLAAFLTVEKLVSPIENVEDLANQGKIKYGCLKGDSTYGFFKKSNMSTYRRIFEFMEKHSDEVYMKSNSEGIHKVNDGNYAYFMEATSIEYNTERECNLTQVGGLLDNKGYGIAVMKGRQNLRAWLSGGILKLQELGQLHTFKERWWKQKKGGGSCAQSPKASGSVNELGLGNVGGVFVVMLLGILLSAVMGVIEFFWFQRKLEKEREMSLFKLLMREIKYAVTCGSSSKPAPKLKSRKSADESSKGYNSLY
;
A
#
# COMPACT_ATOMS: atom_id res chain seq x y z
N GLN A 1 0.12 15.67 26.07
CA GLN A 1 -0.71 14.50 26.43
C GLN A 1 -1.98 15.01 27.13
N PRO A 2 -3.18 14.52 26.82
CA PRO A 2 -4.47 15.20 27.04
C PRO A 2 -4.99 15.15 28.50
N TYR A 3 -4.10 14.89 29.46
CA TYR A 3 -4.46 14.71 30.86
C TYR A 3 -4.87 16.04 31.51
N VAL A 4 -4.06 17.08 31.33
CA VAL A 4 -4.33 18.45 31.77
C VAL A 4 -3.76 19.41 30.73
N MET A 5 -4.59 20.33 30.26
CA MET A 5 -4.28 21.34 29.26
C MET A 5 -4.96 22.65 29.66
N TYR A 6 -4.43 23.76 29.17
CA TYR A 6 -5.13 25.03 29.27
C TYR A 6 -6.19 25.14 28.17
N LYS A 7 -7.36 25.68 28.53
CA LYS A 7 -8.34 26.10 27.52
C LYS A 7 -7.78 27.27 26.71
N GLU A 8 -8.13 27.34 25.43
CA GLU A 8 -7.75 28.46 24.55
C GLU A 8 -8.31 29.81 25.05
N SER A 9 -9.44 29.78 25.76
CA SER A 9 -10.06 30.93 26.44
C SER A 9 -9.60 31.17 27.88
N SER A 10 -8.56 30.47 28.35
CA SER A 10 -8.06 30.53 29.74
C SER A 10 -7.76 31.95 30.25
N GLN A 11 -7.43 32.89 29.36
CA GLN A 11 -7.15 34.29 29.70
C GLN A 11 -8.39 35.06 30.20
N LYS A 12 -9.61 34.60 29.88
CA LYS A 12 -10.88 35.23 30.31
C LYS A 12 -11.54 34.50 31.50
N MET A 13 -10.97 33.39 31.95
CA MET A 13 -11.56 32.52 32.98
C MET A 13 -10.72 32.60 34.27
N GLN A 14 -11.36 32.48 35.44
CA GLN A 14 -10.69 32.48 36.74
C GLN A 14 -10.81 31.11 37.41
N GLY A 15 -9.83 30.72 38.23
CA GLY A 15 -9.87 29.47 38.99
C GLY A 15 -9.66 28.19 38.16
N ASN A 16 -10.39 27.14 38.50
CA ASN A 16 -10.27 25.78 37.92
C ASN A 16 -10.78 25.69 36.48
N ASP A 17 -11.66 26.60 36.05
CA ASP A 17 -12.26 26.60 34.72
C ASP A 17 -11.26 26.85 33.59
N ARG A 18 -10.05 27.30 33.94
CA ARG A 18 -8.93 27.52 33.01
C ARG A 18 -8.35 26.23 32.46
N PHE A 19 -8.57 25.11 33.15
CA PHE A 19 -7.99 23.81 32.80
C PHE A 19 -9.05 22.90 32.15
N GLU A 20 -8.60 22.08 31.23
CA GLU A 20 -9.38 21.01 30.63
C GLU A 20 -8.50 19.78 30.41
N GLY A 21 -9.10 18.59 30.40
CA GLY A 21 -8.37 17.35 30.14
C GLY A 21 -9.00 16.18 30.85
N TYR A 22 -8.51 14.98 30.54
CA TYR A 22 -9.02 13.75 31.14
C TYR A 22 -8.95 13.75 32.67
N ALA A 23 -7.83 14.22 33.25
CA ALA A 23 -7.66 14.28 34.69
C ALA A 23 -8.54 15.35 35.34
N ILE A 24 -8.91 16.39 34.60
CA ILE A 24 -9.84 17.44 35.08
C ILE A 24 -11.27 16.92 35.10
N ASP A 25 -11.72 16.26 34.03
CA ASP A 25 -13.05 15.64 33.97
C ASP A 25 -13.19 14.56 35.05
N LEU A 26 -12.16 13.73 35.25
CA LEU A 26 -12.09 12.75 36.33
C LEU A 26 -12.19 13.40 37.71
N LEU A 27 -11.41 14.46 37.95
CA LEU A 27 -11.38 15.13 39.24
C LEU A 27 -12.71 15.83 39.55
N ASN A 28 -13.36 16.41 38.55
CA ASN A 28 -14.70 17.01 38.69
C ASN A 28 -15.76 15.96 38.99
N ALA A 29 -15.73 14.82 38.29
CA ALA A 29 -16.66 13.72 38.57
C ALA A 29 -16.45 13.14 39.98
N LEU A 30 -15.19 13.03 40.42
CA LEU A 30 -14.87 12.66 41.81
C LEU A 30 -15.37 13.71 42.80
N ALA A 31 -15.17 15.00 42.52
CA ALA A 31 -15.62 16.10 43.38
C ALA A 31 -17.14 16.15 43.53
N GLU A 32 -17.87 15.86 42.45
CA GLU A 32 -19.33 15.76 42.45
C GLU A 32 -19.82 14.58 43.27
N TYR A 33 -19.23 13.40 43.08
CA TYR A 33 -19.64 12.17 43.77
C TYR A 33 -19.26 12.17 45.26
N LEU A 34 -18.07 12.67 45.58
CA LEU A 34 -17.50 12.64 46.92
C LEU A 34 -17.68 13.97 47.67
N HIS A 35 -18.29 14.98 47.05
CA HIS A 35 -18.60 16.29 47.62
C HIS A 35 -17.40 17.04 48.23
N PHE A 36 -16.26 17.11 47.50
CA PHE A 36 -15.09 17.89 47.92
C PHE A 36 -14.77 19.05 46.97
N ARG A 37 -14.04 20.05 47.48
CA ARG A 37 -13.53 21.19 46.69
C ARG A 37 -12.03 21.01 46.41
N ASN A 38 -11.61 21.39 45.21
CA ASN A 38 -10.24 21.29 44.70
C ASN A 38 -9.75 22.63 44.15
N GLU A 39 -8.44 22.86 44.11
CA GLU A 39 -7.81 23.98 43.42
C GLU A 39 -6.64 23.46 42.56
N ILE A 40 -6.56 23.92 41.31
CA ILE A 40 -5.57 23.44 40.33
C ILE A 40 -4.49 24.50 40.11
N HIS A 41 -3.22 24.12 40.30
CA HIS A 41 -2.04 24.97 40.05
C HIS A 41 -1.21 24.46 38.87
N PRO A 42 -0.80 25.33 37.93
CA PRO A 42 -0.05 24.91 36.75
C PRO A 42 1.48 24.93 36.91
N ALA A 43 2.17 24.30 35.94
CA ALA A 43 3.61 24.44 35.67
C ALA A 43 3.85 24.78 34.16
N ASP A 44 4.88 25.59 33.85
CA ASP A 44 5.28 26.15 32.53
C ASP A 44 5.74 25.09 31.48
N SER A 45 5.80 25.24 30.13
CA SER A 45 5.72 26.38 29.18
C SER A 45 5.42 25.96 27.69
N LYS A 46 4.53 26.72 27.00
CA LYS A 46 4.45 27.29 25.61
C LYS A 46 4.66 26.51 24.27
N TYR A 47 3.81 26.83 23.26
CA TYR A 47 4.14 27.02 21.82
C TYR A 47 3.19 28.01 21.09
N GLY A 48 3.79 28.90 20.28
CA GLY A 48 3.28 29.35 18.95
C GLY A 48 2.23 30.46 18.86
N ARG A 49 2.50 31.49 18.03
CA ARG A 49 1.71 32.73 17.84
C ARG A 49 1.07 32.83 16.45
N LEU A 50 0.01 33.62 16.39
CA LEU A 50 -0.68 34.19 15.23
C LEU A 50 0.20 35.23 14.49
N SER A 51 0.06 35.33 13.16
CA SER A 51 0.48 36.52 12.40
C SER A 51 -0.72 37.41 12.05
N TYR A 52 -0.42 38.66 11.74
CA TYR A 52 -1.17 39.87 12.06
C TYR A 52 -1.84 40.55 10.85
N THR A 53 -2.04 39.85 9.74
CA THR A 53 -2.59 40.45 8.51
C THR A 53 -4.04 40.07 8.20
N GLY A 54 -4.72 39.36 9.11
CA GLY A 54 -6.19 39.27 9.09
C GLY A 54 -6.81 38.60 7.86
N GLU A 55 -6.06 37.79 7.13
CA GLU A 55 -6.56 37.03 5.99
C GLU A 55 -6.43 35.52 6.24
N TRP A 56 -7.54 34.84 5.98
CA TRP A 56 -7.63 33.40 5.91
C TRP A 56 -7.39 32.97 4.47
N ASP A 57 -6.47 32.03 4.26
CA ASP A 57 -6.31 31.29 3.00
C ASP A 57 -7.29 30.11 3.01
N GLY A 58 -7.98 29.91 1.89
CA GLY A 58 -8.69 28.67 1.62
C GLY A 58 -9.39 28.70 0.28
N MET A 59 -8.93 27.83 -0.62
CA MET A 59 -9.52 27.66 -1.95
C MET A 59 -10.61 26.58 -1.93
N VAL A 60 -11.85 26.98 -1.62
CA VAL A 60 -13.05 26.31 -2.15
C VAL A 60 -13.71 27.29 -3.12
N GLY A 61 -13.08 27.39 -4.29
CA GLY A 61 -13.58 28.08 -5.46
C GLY A 61 -13.82 27.05 -6.56
N GLU A 62 -14.90 27.26 -7.30
CA GLU A 62 -15.19 26.64 -8.60
C GLU A 62 -15.69 25.19 -8.58
N VAL A 63 -16.90 25.05 -8.05
CA VAL A 63 -17.88 24.11 -8.62
C VAL A 63 -18.77 24.91 -9.58
N VAL A 64 -18.62 24.68 -10.89
CA VAL A 64 -19.67 24.59 -11.95
C VAL A 64 -19.07 24.77 -13.35
N SER A 65 -19.24 23.75 -14.19
CA SER A 65 -19.46 23.75 -15.67
C SER A 65 -18.96 22.38 -16.19
N GLY A 66 -19.74 21.48 -16.81
CA GLY A 66 -20.74 21.66 -17.84
C GLY A 66 -20.09 21.60 -19.24
N HIS A 67 -19.88 20.39 -19.82
CA HIS A 67 -20.37 19.97 -21.15
C HIS A 67 -19.71 18.68 -21.73
N VAL A 68 -20.60 17.79 -22.20
CA VAL A 68 -20.61 16.92 -23.39
C VAL A 68 -19.30 16.64 -24.14
N VAL A 69 -18.94 15.35 -24.31
CA VAL A 69 -18.36 14.84 -25.57
C VAL A 69 -18.87 13.42 -25.89
N ARG A 70 -19.24 13.28 -27.16
CA ARG A 70 -19.67 12.10 -27.92
C ARG A 70 -18.55 11.06 -28.13
N HIS A 71 -18.95 9.79 -28.01
CA HIS A 71 -18.59 8.65 -28.86
C HIS A 71 -17.12 8.15 -28.92
N TRP A 72 -17.01 6.97 -29.52
CA TRP A 72 -15.85 6.06 -29.68
C TRP A 72 -15.68 5.17 -28.44
N ILE A 73 -15.80 3.84 -28.50
CA ILE A 73 -15.31 2.92 -29.52
C ILE A 73 -16.18 1.65 -29.54
N SER A 74 -16.79 1.35 -30.69
CA SER A 74 -17.09 -0.04 -31.08
C SER A 74 -15.92 -0.50 -31.94
N TYR A 75 -15.04 -1.33 -31.38
CA TYR A 75 -14.14 -2.18 -32.13
C TYR A 75 -14.39 -3.62 -31.67
N ALA A 76 -15.56 -4.14 -32.04
CA ALA A 76 -15.73 -5.58 -32.13
C ALA A 76 -14.87 -6.06 -33.31
N ALA A 77 -13.84 -6.84 -32.96
CA ALA A 77 -12.88 -7.43 -33.88
C ALA A 77 -13.58 -8.05 -35.10
N ARG A 78 -13.19 -7.62 -36.30
CA ARG A 78 -13.57 -8.23 -37.56
C ARG A 78 -12.70 -9.48 -37.76
N PHE A 79 -13.33 -10.65 -37.83
CA PHE A 79 -12.69 -11.91 -38.21
C PHE A 79 -13.09 -12.22 -39.66
N ASP A 80 -12.14 -12.19 -40.58
CA ASP A 80 -12.42 -12.12 -42.03
C ASP A 80 -12.69 -13.47 -42.72
N ILE A 81 -12.80 -14.60 -42.01
CA ILE A 81 -13.22 -15.86 -42.64
C ILE A 81 -14.10 -16.66 -41.67
N ALA A 82 -15.42 -16.64 -41.88
CA ALA A 82 -16.35 -17.50 -41.17
C ALA A 82 -16.40 -18.88 -41.84
N PRO A 83 -16.18 -19.98 -41.09
CA PRO A 83 -16.28 -21.32 -41.66
C PRO A 83 -17.72 -21.63 -42.06
N THR A 84 -17.91 -22.09 -43.30
CA THR A 84 -19.23 -22.37 -43.88
C THR A 84 -19.83 -23.70 -43.39
N ALA A 85 -19.01 -24.65 -42.95
CA ALA A 85 -19.44 -25.97 -42.49
C ALA A 85 -20.01 -25.96 -41.04
N MET A 86 -21.14 -26.65 -40.83
CA MET A 86 -21.86 -26.69 -39.55
C MET A 86 -21.03 -27.31 -38.40
N SER A 87 -20.25 -28.35 -38.67
CA SER A 87 -19.36 -29.00 -37.70
C SER A 87 -18.26 -28.05 -37.20
N THR A 88 -17.67 -27.26 -38.11
CA THR A 88 -16.64 -26.27 -37.76
C THR A 88 -17.21 -25.12 -36.92
N ARG A 89 -18.48 -24.74 -37.14
CA ARG A 89 -19.18 -23.75 -36.29
C ARG A 89 -19.41 -24.28 -34.87
N ALA A 90 -19.78 -25.55 -34.70
CA ALA A 90 -19.97 -26.15 -33.37
C ALA A 90 -18.68 -26.14 -32.54
N ILE A 91 -17.55 -26.54 -33.15
CA ILE A 91 -16.23 -26.52 -32.49
C ILE A 91 -15.82 -25.08 -32.15
N THR A 92 -16.02 -24.16 -33.08
CA THR A 92 -15.70 -22.73 -32.90
C THR A 92 -16.53 -22.13 -31.75
N SER A 93 -17.82 -22.47 -31.65
CA SER A 93 -18.69 -22.02 -30.56
C SER A 93 -18.27 -22.59 -29.20
N ILE A 94 -17.90 -23.87 -29.12
CA ILE A 94 -17.40 -24.49 -27.89
C ILE A 94 -16.08 -23.85 -27.47
N TRP A 95 -15.18 -23.61 -28.42
CA TRP A 95 -13.90 -22.95 -28.18
C TRP A 95 -14.09 -21.50 -27.70
N TYR A 96 -14.97 -20.72 -28.33
CA TYR A 96 -15.28 -19.37 -27.87
C TYR A 96 -15.89 -19.35 -26.47
N PHE A 97 -16.78 -20.30 -26.15
CA PHE A 97 -17.35 -20.42 -24.82
C PHE A 97 -16.28 -20.76 -23.76
N PHE A 98 -15.36 -21.66 -24.08
CA PHE A 98 -14.21 -21.98 -23.24
C PHE A 98 -13.30 -20.77 -23.02
N CYS A 99 -12.92 -20.06 -24.10
CA CYS A 99 -12.09 -18.85 -24.01
C CYS A 99 -12.77 -17.75 -23.20
N LEU A 100 -14.10 -17.58 -23.34
CA LEU A 100 -14.86 -16.63 -22.55
C LEU A 100 -14.74 -16.95 -21.06
N ILE A 101 -14.97 -18.21 -20.65
CA ILE A 101 -14.83 -18.63 -19.24
C ILE A 101 -13.42 -18.39 -18.72
N MET A 102 -12.40 -18.74 -19.50
CA MET A 102 -11.00 -18.56 -19.11
C MET A 102 -10.63 -17.07 -18.95
N ILE A 103 -11.03 -16.22 -19.89
CA ILE A 103 -10.79 -14.76 -19.81
C ILE A 103 -11.56 -14.16 -18.63
N SER A 104 -12.83 -14.55 -18.42
CA SER A 104 -13.62 -14.07 -17.29
C SER A 104 -13.05 -14.50 -15.94
N SER A 105 -12.59 -15.74 -15.79
CA SER A 105 -11.95 -16.21 -14.55
C SER A 105 -10.61 -15.51 -14.30
N TYR A 106 -9.79 -15.34 -15.35
CA TYR A 106 -8.53 -14.63 -15.23
C TYR A 106 -8.72 -13.16 -14.87
N THR A 107 -9.66 -12.46 -15.53
CA THR A 107 -9.98 -11.06 -15.23
C THR A 107 -10.57 -10.88 -13.84
N ALA A 108 -11.40 -11.82 -13.37
CA ALA A 108 -11.94 -11.81 -12.00
C ALA A 108 -10.83 -12.02 -10.94
N ASN A 109 -9.95 -12.99 -11.14
CA ASN A 109 -8.84 -13.26 -10.21
C ASN A 109 -7.82 -12.12 -10.19
N LEU A 110 -7.53 -11.53 -11.35
CA LEU A 110 -6.68 -10.35 -11.47
C LEU A 110 -7.30 -9.16 -10.72
N ALA A 111 -8.60 -8.89 -10.92
CA ALA A 111 -9.30 -7.82 -10.21
C ALA A 111 -9.28 -8.04 -8.68
N ALA A 112 -9.50 -9.27 -8.22
CA ALA A 112 -9.41 -9.61 -6.80
C ALA A 112 -8.01 -9.43 -6.22
N PHE A 113 -6.96 -9.69 -7.01
CA PHE A 113 -5.59 -9.45 -6.59
C PHE A 113 -5.26 -7.96 -6.54
N LEU A 114 -5.75 -7.18 -7.50
CA LEU A 114 -5.53 -5.73 -7.57
C LEU A 114 -6.27 -4.97 -6.46
N THR A 115 -7.38 -5.49 -5.93
CA THR A 115 -8.10 -4.86 -4.82
C THR A 115 -7.48 -5.17 -3.45
N VAL A 116 -6.69 -6.23 -3.33
CA VAL A 116 -6.02 -6.60 -2.08
C VAL A 116 -4.56 -6.17 -2.13
N GLU A 117 -4.35 -4.89 -1.84
CA GLU A 117 -3.02 -4.44 -1.45
C GLU A 117 -2.73 -4.96 -0.04
N LYS A 118 -1.94 -6.03 0.05
CA LYS A 118 -1.36 -6.42 1.32
C LYS A 118 -0.27 -5.42 1.66
N LEU A 119 -0.55 -4.53 2.62
CA LEU A 119 0.49 -3.81 3.35
C LEU A 119 1.34 -4.87 4.07
N VAL A 120 2.47 -5.27 3.47
CA VAL A 120 3.41 -6.19 4.12
C VAL A 120 4.17 -5.38 5.17
N SER A 121 3.78 -5.56 6.43
CA SER A 121 4.51 -5.00 7.56
C SER A 121 5.87 -5.70 7.69
N PRO A 122 7.00 -4.98 7.78
CA PRO A 122 8.31 -5.60 7.98
C PRO A 122 8.48 -6.22 9.37
N ILE A 123 7.64 -5.85 10.33
CA ILE A 123 7.64 -6.35 11.71
C ILE A 123 6.19 -6.58 12.18
N GLU A 124 5.90 -7.71 12.80
CA GLU A 124 4.59 -7.96 13.40
C GLU A 124 4.67 -7.93 14.92
N ASN A 125 5.77 -8.46 15.47
CA ASN A 125 5.95 -8.60 16.91
C ASN A 125 7.31 -8.06 17.39
N VAL A 126 7.41 -7.89 18.70
CA VAL A 126 8.65 -7.44 19.37
C VAL A 126 9.80 -8.44 19.21
N GLU A 127 9.49 -9.73 19.02
CA GLU A 127 10.48 -10.78 18.75
C GLU A 127 11.10 -10.63 17.37
N ASP A 128 10.29 -10.34 16.35
CA ASP A 128 10.77 -10.07 14.99
C ASP A 128 11.69 -8.84 14.99
N LEU A 129 11.29 -7.80 15.72
CA LEU A 129 12.08 -6.59 15.91
C LEU A 129 13.44 -6.86 16.60
N ALA A 130 13.47 -7.78 17.58
CA ALA A 130 14.68 -8.16 18.30
C ALA A 130 15.63 -9.06 17.48
N ASN A 131 15.08 -9.85 16.55
CA ASN A 131 15.86 -10.76 15.71
C ASN A 131 16.40 -10.07 14.45
N GLN A 132 15.73 -9.02 13.98
CA GLN A 132 16.21 -8.20 12.87
C GLN A 132 17.19 -7.10 13.34
N GLY A 133 18.14 -6.73 12.48
CA GLY A 133 19.13 -5.68 12.76
C GLY A 133 19.00 -4.43 11.88
N LYS A 134 17.96 -4.34 11.04
CA LYS A 134 17.78 -3.27 10.04
C LYS A 134 17.13 -2.02 10.63
N ILE A 135 16.10 -2.20 11.45
CA ILE A 135 15.34 -1.15 12.12
C ILE A 135 15.94 -0.96 13.52
N LYS A 136 16.42 0.26 13.81
CA LYS A 136 16.89 0.62 15.15
C LYS A 136 15.68 0.84 16.06
N TYR A 137 15.79 0.56 17.34
CA TYR A 137 14.67 0.74 18.27
C TYR A 137 15.12 1.27 19.61
N GLY A 138 14.34 2.15 20.23
CA GLY A 138 14.70 2.83 21.48
C GLY A 138 13.55 3.38 22.29
N CYS A 139 13.88 4.07 23.37
CA CYS A 139 12.92 4.65 24.32
C CYS A 139 13.45 5.96 24.94
N LEU A 140 12.65 6.59 25.79
CA LEU A 140 13.04 7.78 26.55
C LEU A 140 14.09 7.42 27.62
N LYS A 141 15.21 8.17 27.68
CA LYS A 141 16.29 7.90 28.64
C LYS A 141 15.80 8.08 30.08
N GLY A 142 15.97 7.04 30.91
CA GLY A 142 15.63 7.11 32.34
C GLY A 142 14.13 6.99 32.68
N ASP A 143 13.29 6.70 31.68
CA ASP A 143 11.85 6.50 31.88
C ASP A 143 11.52 5.10 32.45
N SER A 144 10.26 4.90 32.85
CA SER A 144 9.70 3.62 33.27
C SER A 144 9.89 2.51 32.22
N THR A 145 9.87 2.85 30.94
CA THR A 145 10.14 1.94 29.81
C THR A 145 11.59 1.47 29.79
N TYR A 146 12.55 2.38 30.01
CA TYR A 146 13.97 2.04 30.17
C TYR A 146 14.18 1.11 31.38
N GLY A 147 13.56 1.43 32.51
CA GLY A 147 13.61 0.62 33.72
C GLY A 147 13.00 -0.78 33.56
N PHE A 148 11.97 -0.91 32.73
CA PHE A 148 11.35 -2.20 32.39
C PHE A 148 12.34 -3.12 31.67
N PHE A 149 12.95 -2.66 30.58
CA PHE A 149 13.90 -3.46 29.81
C PHE A 149 15.15 -3.81 30.63
N LYS A 150 15.63 -2.89 31.48
CA LYS A 150 16.78 -3.12 32.37
C LYS A 150 16.52 -4.22 33.42
N LYS A 151 15.31 -4.28 33.98
CA LYS A 151 14.96 -5.22 35.06
C LYS A 151 14.34 -6.53 34.57
N SER A 152 14.02 -6.61 33.28
CA SER A 152 13.29 -7.75 32.74
C SER A 152 14.11 -9.03 32.76
N ASN A 153 13.46 -10.15 33.08
CA ASN A 153 14.09 -11.48 33.11
C ASN A 153 13.89 -12.27 31.80
N MET A 154 13.08 -11.79 30.87
CA MET A 154 12.83 -12.47 29.60
C MET A 154 14.02 -12.28 28.64
N SER A 155 14.41 -13.35 27.94
CA SER A 155 15.56 -13.37 27.03
C SER A 155 15.44 -12.35 25.89
N THR A 156 14.26 -12.23 25.29
CA THR A 156 13.97 -11.25 24.23
C THR A 156 14.18 -9.81 24.72
N TYR A 157 13.62 -9.45 25.87
CA TYR A 157 13.72 -8.10 26.44
C TYR A 157 15.12 -7.75 26.91
N ARG A 158 15.87 -8.74 27.42
CA ARG A 158 17.29 -8.57 27.76
C ARG A 158 18.14 -8.26 26.52
N ARG A 159 17.91 -8.99 25.42
CA ARG A 159 18.61 -8.74 24.14
C ARG A 159 18.30 -7.35 23.58
N ILE A 160 17.04 -6.93 23.65
CA ILE A 160 16.62 -5.57 23.27
C ILE A 160 17.36 -4.54 24.15
N PHE A 161 17.42 -4.75 25.47
CA PHE A 161 18.14 -3.86 26.37
C PHE A 161 19.63 -3.78 26.05
N GLU A 162 20.29 -4.91 25.84
CA GLU A 162 21.71 -4.98 25.46
C GLU A 162 21.98 -4.25 24.13
N PHE A 163 21.08 -4.39 23.15
CA PHE A 163 21.17 -3.66 21.88
C PHE A 163 21.03 -2.14 22.08
N MET A 164 20.06 -1.70 22.88
CA MET A 164 19.85 -0.28 23.18
C MET A 164 21.03 0.32 23.94
N GLU A 165 21.60 -0.40 24.90
CA GLU A 165 22.75 0.06 25.69
C GLU A 165 24.01 0.17 24.80
N LYS A 166 24.20 -0.78 23.87
CA LYS A 166 25.30 -0.75 22.89
C LYS A 166 25.23 0.46 21.95
N HIS A 167 24.02 0.96 21.63
CA HIS A 167 23.79 2.10 20.74
C HIS A 167 23.17 3.30 21.47
N SER A 168 23.57 3.51 22.72
CA SER A 168 22.92 4.45 23.63
C SER A 168 22.87 5.90 23.14
N ASP A 169 23.86 6.36 22.36
CA ASP A 169 23.92 7.73 21.86
C ASP A 169 22.89 8.03 20.76
N GLU A 170 22.49 7.02 19.98
CA GLU A 170 21.56 7.20 18.86
C GLU A 170 20.14 6.75 19.22
N VAL A 171 20.01 5.80 20.13
CA VAL A 171 18.74 5.10 20.37
C VAL A 171 17.90 5.77 21.45
N TYR A 172 18.52 6.44 22.43
CA TYR A 172 17.77 7.08 23.50
C TYR A 172 17.39 8.52 23.18
N MET A 173 16.11 8.84 23.36
CA MET A 173 15.57 10.18 23.13
C MET A 173 15.49 10.97 24.45
N LYS A 174 15.48 12.30 24.37
CA LYS A 174 15.31 13.21 25.51
C LYS A 174 13.85 13.57 25.77
N SER A 175 13.01 13.52 24.73
CA SER A 175 11.56 13.80 24.81
C SER A 175 10.75 12.82 23.96
N ASN A 176 9.50 12.58 24.33
CA ASN A 176 8.56 11.80 23.52
C ASN A 176 8.31 12.44 22.15
N SER A 177 8.31 13.79 22.06
CA SER A 177 8.14 14.49 20.78
C SER A 177 9.31 14.25 19.82
N GLU A 178 10.54 14.17 20.36
CA GLU A 178 11.75 13.85 19.59
C GLU A 178 11.71 12.40 19.08
N GLY A 179 11.27 11.47 19.92
CA GLY A 179 11.08 10.08 19.52
C GLY A 179 10.05 9.90 18.40
N ILE A 180 8.94 10.63 18.47
CA ILE A 180 7.91 10.62 17.41
C ILE A 180 8.47 11.16 16.09
N HIS A 181 9.14 12.31 16.12
CA HIS A 181 9.76 12.88 14.91
C HIS A 181 10.76 11.89 14.28
N LYS A 182 11.59 11.25 15.11
CA LYS A 182 12.56 10.26 14.64
C LYS A 182 11.93 9.01 14.02
N VAL A 183 10.77 8.58 14.51
CA VAL A 183 10.00 7.50 13.87
C VAL A 183 9.50 7.93 12.50
N ASN A 184 9.02 9.17 12.39
CA ASN A 184 8.53 9.72 11.12
C ASN A 184 9.66 9.92 10.09
N ASP A 185 10.90 10.16 10.53
CA ASP A 185 12.10 10.18 9.68
C ASP A 185 12.46 8.79 9.10
N GLY A 186 11.87 7.71 9.64
CA GLY A 186 11.95 6.34 9.12
C GLY A 186 13.05 5.47 9.72
N ASN A 187 12.97 4.15 9.48
CA ASN A 187 13.92 3.11 9.94
C ASN A 187 14.19 3.08 11.46
N TYR A 188 13.27 3.62 12.27
CA TYR A 188 13.37 3.65 13.72
C TYR A 188 12.03 3.27 14.36
N ALA A 189 12.06 2.41 15.38
CA ALA A 189 10.90 2.06 16.20
C ALA A 189 11.04 2.63 17.60
N TYR A 190 9.97 3.21 18.14
CA TYR A 190 9.99 3.87 19.44
C TYR A 190 9.08 3.17 20.43
N PHE A 191 9.65 2.69 21.53
CA PHE A 191 8.90 2.19 22.67
C PHE A 191 8.41 3.37 23.51
N MET A 192 7.10 3.43 23.68
CA MET A 192 6.40 4.45 24.43
C MET A 192 5.23 3.82 25.18
N GLU A 193 4.71 4.51 26.19
CA GLU A 193 3.53 4.07 26.91
C GLU A 193 2.29 3.96 26.00
N ALA A 194 1.51 2.90 26.18
CA ALA A 194 0.39 2.54 25.31
C ALA A 194 -0.65 3.68 25.15
N THR A 195 -0.96 4.39 26.22
CA THR A 195 -1.88 5.54 26.18
C THR A 195 -1.33 6.69 25.35
N SER A 196 -0.02 6.91 25.36
CA SER A 196 0.64 7.91 24.52
C SER A 196 0.67 7.47 23.06
N ILE A 197 0.88 6.17 22.80
CA ILE A 197 0.83 5.61 21.44
C ILE A 197 -0.57 5.82 20.86
N GLU A 198 -1.60 5.33 21.55
CA GLU A 198 -3.01 5.46 21.16
C GLU A 198 -3.40 6.93 20.91
N TYR A 199 -2.92 7.85 21.75
CA TYR A 199 -3.18 9.27 21.58
C TYR A 199 -2.57 9.86 20.30
N ASN A 200 -1.32 9.50 20.00
CA ASN A 200 -0.58 10.06 18.87
C ASN A 200 -0.97 9.39 17.55
N THR A 201 -1.25 8.08 17.53
CA THR A 201 -1.69 7.37 16.31
C THR A 201 -3.06 7.83 15.81
N GLU A 202 -3.93 8.31 16.71
CA GLU A 202 -5.23 8.88 16.33
C GLU A 202 -5.11 10.25 15.63
N ARG A 203 -3.96 10.92 15.76
CA ARG A 203 -3.70 12.28 15.27
C ARG A 203 -2.71 12.31 14.12
N GLU A 204 -1.66 11.50 14.18
CA GLU A 204 -0.63 11.37 13.17
C GLU A 204 -0.80 10.04 12.42
N CYS A 205 -1.41 10.09 11.24
CA CYS A 205 -1.78 8.89 10.49
C CYS A 205 -0.58 8.16 9.85
N ASN A 206 0.60 8.77 9.88
CA ASN A 206 1.85 8.14 9.47
C ASN A 206 2.36 7.15 10.54
N LEU A 207 1.93 7.30 11.79
CA LEU A 207 2.33 6.42 12.87
C LEU A 207 1.41 5.21 12.93
N THR A 208 2.00 4.02 13.08
CA THR A 208 1.25 2.78 13.27
C THR A 208 1.77 2.07 14.51
N GLN A 209 0.84 1.63 15.37
CA GLN A 209 1.17 0.73 16.47
C GLN A 209 1.39 -0.67 15.91
N VAL A 210 2.55 -1.27 16.23
CA VAL A 210 2.90 -2.64 15.86
C VAL A 210 2.89 -3.51 17.11
N GLY A 211 2.23 -4.66 17.03
CA GLY A 211 2.13 -5.62 18.12
C GLY A 211 1.21 -5.19 19.27
N GLY A 212 1.18 -6.02 20.31
CA GLY A 212 0.39 -5.82 21.52
C GLY A 212 1.14 -5.07 22.64
N LEU A 213 0.51 -5.01 23.81
CA LEU A 213 1.10 -4.45 25.03
C LEU A 213 2.22 -5.37 25.54
N LEU A 214 3.40 -4.82 25.82
CA LEU A 214 4.55 -5.57 26.35
C LEU A 214 4.43 -5.81 27.86
N ASP A 215 3.74 -4.90 28.54
CA ASP A 215 3.42 -4.95 29.96
C ASP A 215 2.01 -4.38 30.21
N ASN A 216 1.46 -4.69 31.39
CA ASN A 216 0.19 -4.14 31.84
C ASN A 216 0.45 -3.22 33.03
N LYS A 217 0.53 -1.92 32.75
CA LYS A 217 0.68 -0.86 33.75
C LYS A 217 -0.59 -0.02 33.81
N GLY A 218 -0.91 0.47 35.00
CA GLY A 218 -2.07 1.34 35.23
C GLY A 218 -1.67 2.60 35.99
N TYR A 219 -2.32 3.71 35.67
CA TYR A 219 -2.19 4.94 36.44
C TYR A 219 -3.00 4.87 37.73
N GLY A 220 -2.46 5.48 38.79
CA GLY A 220 -3.13 5.57 40.08
C GLY A 220 -3.01 6.98 40.67
N ILE A 221 -3.99 7.36 41.48
CA ILE A 221 -3.94 8.59 42.26
C ILE A 221 -3.11 8.33 43.51
N ALA A 222 -1.98 9.04 43.63
CA ALA A 222 -1.12 8.93 44.80
C ALA A 222 -1.67 9.77 45.97
N VAL A 223 -1.67 9.19 47.16
CA VAL A 223 -2.02 9.87 48.41
C VAL A 223 -0.82 9.82 49.34
N MET A 224 -0.61 10.87 50.14
CA MET A 224 0.47 10.92 51.14
C MET A 224 0.41 9.70 52.08
N LYS A 225 1.58 9.08 52.31
CA LYS A 225 1.74 7.93 53.20
C LYS A 225 1.18 8.26 54.59
N GLY A 226 0.36 7.36 55.14
CA GLY A 226 -0.28 7.51 56.44
C GLY A 226 -1.76 7.93 56.39
N ARG A 227 -2.28 8.45 55.27
CA ARG A 227 -3.71 8.83 55.13
C ARG A 227 -4.56 7.70 54.54
N GLN A 228 -4.71 6.60 55.29
CA GLN A 228 -5.42 5.41 54.79
C GLN A 228 -6.92 5.67 54.53
N ASN A 229 -7.58 6.47 55.36
CA ASN A 229 -9.00 6.81 55.19
C ASN A 229 -9.26 7.59 53.89
N LEU A 230 -8.40 8.57 53.59
CA LEU A 230 -8.49 9.33 52.34
C LEU A 230 -8.23 8.45 51.12
N ARG A 231 -7.27 7.52 51.21
CA ARG A 231 -7.00 6.54 50.15
C ARG A 231 -8.23 5.66 49.91
N ALA A 232 -8.80 5.07 50.96
CA ALA A 232 -9.96 4.18 50.85
C ALA A 232 -11.18 4.92 50.26
N TRP A 233 -11.41 6.14 50.72
CA TRP A 233 -12.50 6.99 50.25
C TRP A 233 -12.34 7.40 48.78
N LEU A 234 -11.15 7.83 48.35
CA LEU A 234 -10.86 8.13 46.95
C LEU A 234 -10.94 6.87 46.07
N SER A 235 -10.40 5.75 46.52
CA SER A 235 -10.49 4.47 45.80
C SER A 235 -11.95 4.03 45.62
N GLY A 236 -12.81 4.21 46.63
CA GLY A 236 -14.24 3.94 46.53
C GLY A 236 -14.93 4.80 45.46
N GLY A 237 -14.60 6.09 45.39
CA GLY A 237 -15.10 6.97 44.33
C GLY A 237 -14.65 6.53 42.93
N ILE A 238 -13.38 6.16 42.76
CA ILE A 238 -12.86 5.68 41.47
C ILE A 238 -13.55 4.39 41.03
N LEU A 239 -13.72 3.43 41.95
CA LEU A 239 -14.45 2.19 41.66
C LEU A 239 -15.88 2.49 41.21
N LYS A 240 -16.55 3.45 41.84
CA LYS A 240 -17.90 3.84 41.43
C LYS A 240 -17.94 4.44 40.04
N LEU A 241 -17.00 5.32 39.70
CA LEU A 241 -16.88 5.89 38.35
C LEU A 241 -16.56 4.83 37.30
N GLN A 242 -15.84 3.77 37.68
CA GLN A 242 -15.57 2.61 36.83
C GLN A 242 -16.83 1.76 36.61
N GLU A 243 -17.60 1.45 37.66
CA GLU A 243 -18.89 0.75 37.56
C GLU A 243 -19.89 1.48 36.67
N LEU A 244 -19.94 2.81 36.79
CA LEU A 244 -20.80 3.67 35.97
C LEU A 244 -20.32 3.83 34.52
N GLY A 245 -19.14 3.31 34.17
CA GLY A 245 -18.55 3.43 32.83
C GLY A 245 -18.08 4.83 32.46
N GLN A 246 -18.13 5.81 33.38
CA GLN A 246 -17.77 7.19 33.10
C GLN A 246 -16.28 7.35 32.72
N LEU A 247 -15.40 6.54 33.34
CA LEU A 247 -13.97 6.52 32.99
C LEU A 247 -13.73 6.16 31.52
N HIS A 248 -14.51 5.22 30.99
CA HIS A 248 -14.44 4.84 29.58
C HIS A 248 -14.94 5.97 28.68
N THR A 249 -16.07 6.60 29.04
CA THR A 249 -16.62 7.74 28.30
C THR A 249 -15.62 8.90 28.25
N PHE A 250 -14.93 9.20 29.36
CA PHE A 250 -13.88 10.23 29.38
C PHE A 250 -12.70 9.82 28.50
N LYS A 251 -12.27 8.56 28.54
CA LYS A 251 -11.16 8.08 27.69
C LYS A 251 -11.50 8.27 26.22
N GLU A 252 -12.65 7.76 25.78
CA GLU A 252 -13.11 7.85 24.39
C GLU A 252 -13.18 9.31 23.92
N ARG A 253 -13.73 10.19 24.76
CA ARG A 253 -13.85 11.63 24.49
C ARG A 253 -12.49 12.28 24.25
N TRP A 254 -11.51 12.03 25.13
CA TRP A 254 -10.21 12.72 25.08
C TRP A 254 -9.22 12.11 24.10
N TRP A 255 -9.29 10.79 23.86
CA TRP A 255 -8.40 10.11 22.91
C TRP A 255 -8.91 10.19 21.48
N LYS A 256 -10.21 9.93 21.25
CA LYS A 256 -10.76 9.75 19.90
C LYS A 256 -11.66 10.89 19.39
N GLN A 257 -12.24 11.73 20.25
CA GLN A 257 -13.21 12.75 19.80
C GLN A 257 -12.67 14.19 19.84
N LYS A 258 -11.89 14.54 20.87
CA LYS A 258 -11.41 15.91 21.08
C LYS A 258 -10.04 16.17 20.48
N LYS A 259 -9.76 17.44 20.12
CA LYS A 259 -8.42 17.95 19.73
C LYS A 259 -7.75 17.08 18.65
N GLY A 260 -8.47 16.85 17.53
CA GLY A 260 -7.96 16.08 16.38
C GLY A 260 -7.91 14.56 16.59
N GLY A 261 -8.56 14.01 17.62
CA GLY A 261 -8.78 12.57 17.71
C GLY A 261 -9.74 12.11 16.61
N GLY A 262 -9.51 10.91 16.05
CA GLY A 262 -10.33 10.37 14.96
C GLY A 262 -10.04 10.98 13.59
N SER A 263 -9.07 11.89 13.48
CA SER A 263 -8.61 12.42 12.19
C SER A 263 -8.11 11.32 11.26
N CYS A 264 -7.57 10.22 11.79
CA CYS A 264 -7.13 9.07 11.00
C CYS A 264 -8.25 8.07 10.67
N ALA A 265 -9.41 8.19 11.31
CA ALA A 265 -10.62 7.45 10.94
C ALA A 265 -11.43 8.18 9.84
N GLN A 266 -11.33 9.52 9.80
CA GLN A 266 -11.93 10.38 8.77
C GLN A 266 -11.00 10.73 7.62
N SER A 267 -9.68 10.63 7.80
CA SER A 267 -8.81 10.37 6.66
C SER A 267 -9.36 9.08 6.09
N PRO A 268 -9.84 9.06 4.85
CA PRO A 268 -10.12 7.78 4.24
C PRO A 268 -8.80 7.03 4.33
N LYS A 269 -8.71 5.97 5.14
CA LYS A 269 -7.85 4.84 4.79
C LYS A 269 -8.31 4.52 3.39
N ALA A 270 -7.60 5.07 2.40
CA ALA A 270 -7.99 5.19 0.99
C ALA A 270 -9.37 4.58 0.73
N SER A 271 -10.41 5.41 0.85
CA SER A 271 -11.80 5.03 0.60
C SER A 271 -11.87 4.69 -0.88
N GLY A 272 -11.52 3.46 -1.24
CA GLY A 272 -11.61 2.93 -2.58
C GLY A 272 -11.01 3.81 -3.69
N SER A 273 -10.06 4.71 -3.42
CA SER A 273 -9.25 5.27 -4.50
C SER A 273 -8.28 4.17 -4.88
N VAL A 274 -8.72 3.35 -5.83
CA VAL A 274 -7.89 2.34 -6.49
C VAL A 274 -6.55 3.01 -6.81
N ASN A 275 -5.47 2.56 -6.18
CA ASN A 275 -4.15 3.05 -6.54
C ASN A 275 -3.97 2.82 -8.04
N GLU A 276 -3.59 3.88 -8.75
CA GLU A 276 -3.40 3.81 -10.19
C GLU A 276 -2.38 2.70 -10.49
N LEU A 277 -2.74 1.79 -11.40
CA LEU A 277 -1.85 0.68 -11.74
C LEU A 277 -0.56 1.23 -12.35
N GLY A 278 0.53 1.18 -11.58
CA GLY A 278 1.85 1.57 -12.05
C GLY A 278 2.38 0.65 -13.15
N LEU A 279 3.32 1.17 -13.94
CA LEU A 279 4.01 0.42 -15.00
C LEU A 279 4.69 -0.87 -14.48
N GLY A 280 5.06 -0.91 -13.20
CA GLY A 280 5.64 -2.09 -12.54
C GLY A 280 4.73 -3.33 -12.56
N ASN A 281 3.40 -3.15 -12.48
CA ASN A 281 2.45 -4.26 -12.47
C ASN A 281 2.20 -4.84 -13.87
N VAL A 282 2.33 -4.01 -14.92
CA VAL A 282 2.06 -4.39 -16.33
C VAL A 282 3.36 -4.67 -17.11
N GLY A 283 4.53 -4.36 -16.52
CA GLY A 283 5.84 -4.47 -17.16
C GLY A 283 6.14 -5.85 -17.76
N GLY A 284 5.71 -6.92 -17.10
CA GLY A 284 5.91 -8.28 -17.60
C GLY A 284 5.25 -8.56 -18.95
N VAL A 285 4.10 -7.93 -19.25
CA VAL A 285 3.40 -8.09 -20.52
C VAL A 285 4.22 -7.50 -21.68
N PHE A 286 4.83 -6.33 -21.47
CA PHE A 286 5.68 -5.69 -22.46
C PHE A 286 6.94 -6.52 -22.76
N VAL A 287 7.56 -7.12 -21.75
CA VAL A 287 8.73 -7.99 -21.93
C VAL A 287 8.39 -9.21 -22.77
N VAL A 288 7.28 -9.89 -22.48
CA VAL A 288 6.83 -11.06 -23.26
C VAL A 288 6.48 -10.67 -24.69
N MET A 289 5.83 -9.52 -24.91
CA MET A 289 5.50 -9.02 -26.25
C MET A 289 6.76 -8.77 -27.09
N LEU A 290 7.76 -8.09 -26.53
CA LEU A 290 9.03 -7.84 -27.22
C LEU A 290 9.75 -9.14 -27.58
N LEU A 291 9.79 -10.09 -26.64
CA LEU A 291 10.41 -11.39 -26.86
C LEU A 291 9.68 -12.20 -27.93
N GLY A 292 8.34 -12.13 -27.96
CA GLY A 292 7.52 -12.73 -29.02
C GLY A 292 7.77 -12.14 -30.41
N ILE A 293 7.92 -10.81 -30.51
CA ILE A 293 8.26 -10.14 -31.77
C ILE A 293 9.65 -10.57 -32.26
N LEU A 294 10.63 -10.67 -31.35
CA LEU A 294 11.98 -11.12 -31.69
C LEU A 294 11.99 -12.56 -32.20
N LEU A 295 11.33 -13.48 -31.49
CA LEU A 295 11.24 -14.88 -31.91
C LEU A 295 10.51 -15.04 -33.25
N SER A 296 9.42 -14.30 -33.46
CA SER A 296 8.68 -14.29 -34.72
C SER A 296 9.56 -13.80 -35.88
N ALA A 297 10.32 -12.71 -35.68
CA ALA A 297 11.24 -12.20 -36.68
C ALA A 297 12.34 -13.22 -37.02
N VAL A 298 12.91 -13.88 -36.01
CA VAL A 298 13.93 -14.93 -36.22
C VAL A 298 13.35 -16.12 -37.00
N MET A 299 12.17 -16.59 -36.64
CA MET A 299 11.50 -17.68 -37.36
C MET A 299 11.20 -17.29 -38.81
N GLY A 300 10.72 -16.07 -39.07
CA GLY A 300 10.50 -15.57 -40.43
C GLY A 300 11.78 -15.51 -41.27
N VAL A 301 12.91 -15.15 -40.65
CA VAL A 301 14.23 -15.18 -41.30
C VAL A 301 14.66 -16.62 -41.61
N ILE A 302 14.47 -17.56 -40.68
CA ILE A 302 14.79 -18.98 -40.89
C ILE A 302 13.95 -19.58 -42.02
N GLU A 303 12.64 -19.34 -42.02
CA GLU A 303 11.74 -19.80 -43.09
C GLU A 303 12.13 -19.21 -44.45
N PHE A 304 12.49 -17.92 -44.48
CA PHE A 304 12.97 -17.29 -45.70
C PHE A 304 14.23 -18.01 -46.22
N PHE A 305 15.21 -18.27 -45.37
CA PHE A 305 16.42 -19.01 -45.77
C PHE A 305 16.12 -20.44 -46.21
N TRP A 306 15.20 -21.15 -45.55
CA TRP A 306 14.78 -22.49 -45.93
C TRP A 306 14.05 -22.50 -47.28
N PHE A 307 13.14 -21.55 -47.49
CA PHE A 307 12.40 -21.40 -48.74
C PHE A 307 13.33 -21.07 -49.90
N GLN A 308 14.30 -20.18 -49.69
CA GLN A 308 15.33 -19.87 -50.69
C GLN A 308 16.20 -21.09 -50.99
N ARG A 309 16.69 -21.83 -49.98
CA ARG A 309 17.44 -23.08 -50.23
C ARG A 309 16.65 -24.13 -51.01
N LYS A 310 15.33 -24.20 -50.84
CA LYS A 310 14.46 -25.10 -51.60
C LYS A 310 14.26 -24.64 -53.05
N LEU A 311 14.38 -23.34 -53.32
CA LEU A 311 14.28 -22.73 -54.65
C LEU A 311 15.64 -22.65 -55.38
N GLU A 312 16.75 -22.55 -54.64
CA GLU A 312 18.13 -22.53 -55.13
C GLU A 312 18.60 -23.92 -55.55
N LYS A 313 17.95 -24.47 -56.59
CA LYS A 313 18.61 -25.43 -57.46
C LYS A 313 19.10 -24.82 -58.77
N GLU A 314 18.83 -23.54 -59.09
CA GLU A 314 19.19 -22.93 -60.41
C GLU A 314 19.50 -21.40 -60.48
N ARG A 315 20.06 -20.69 -59.48
CA ARG A 315 20.50 -19.28 -59.77
C ARG A 315 21.67 -18.76 -58.94
N GLU A 316 22.75 -18.35 -59.62
CA GLU A 316 23.94 -17.72 -59.05
C GLU A 316 23.73 -16.23 -58.71
N MET A 317 23.17 -15.90 -57.55
CA MET A 317 23.28 -14.56 -56.97
C MET A 317 23.44 -14.61 -55.45
N SER A 318 24.26 -13.71 -54.90
CA SER A 318 24.53 -13.62 -53.46
C SER A 318 23.26 -13.42 -52.62
N LEU A 319 23.03 -14.33 -51.66
CA LEU A 319 21.88 -14.41 -50.76
C LEU A 319 21.51 -13.08 -50.07
N PHE A 320 22.51 -12.26 -49.74
CA PHE A 320 22.31 -11.00 -49.04
C PHE A 320 21.62 -9.92 -49.90
N LYS A 321 21.90 -9.92 -51.21
CA LYS A 321 21.25 -9.00 -52.16
C LYS A 321 19.78 -9.35 -52.41
N LEU A 322 19.43 -10.65 -52.33
CA LEU A 322 18.05 -11.11 -52.47
C LEU A 322 17.21 -10.75 -51.23
N LEU A 323 17.77 -10.96 -50.03
CA LEU A 323 17.12 -10.60 -48.76
C LEU A 323 16.86 -9.09 -48.66
N MET A 324 17.84 -8.24 -48.99
CA MET A 324 17.65 -6.79 -49.01
C MET A 324 16.63 -6.33 -50.06
N ARG A 325 16.52 -7.04 -51.19
CA ARG A 325 15.51 -6.74 -52.22
C ARG A 325 14.09 -7.12 -51.76
N GLU A 326 13.94 -8.23 -51.04
CA GLU A 326 12.65 -8.68 -50.49
C GLU A 326 12.22 -7.82 -49.29
N ILE A 327 13.14 -7.43 -48.40
CA ILE A 327 12.86 -6.44 -47.34
C ILE A 327 12.43 -5.12 -47.96
N LYS A 328 13.14 -4.65 -49.00
CA LYS A 328 12.76 -3.44 -49.74
C LYS A 328 11.37 -3.59 -50.37
N TYR A 329 11.03 -4.74 -50.95
CA TYR A 329 9.70 -5.01 -51.51
C TYR A 329 8.60 -5.02 -50.42
N ALA A 330 8.84 -5.68 -49.28
CA ALA A 330 7.91 -5.73 -48.15
C ALA A 330 7.66 -4.34 -47.54
N VAL A 331 8.71 -3.51 -47.42
CA VAL A 331 8.61 -2.13 -46.92
C VAL A 331 7.94 -1.20 -47.94
N THR A 332 7.99 -1.52 -49.24
CA THR A 332 7.42 -0.67 -50.31
C THR A 332 5.94 -0.98 -50.60
N CYS A 333 5.29 -1.92 -49.90
CA CYS A 333 3.86 -2.26 -50.07
C CYS A 333 3.39 -2.41 -51.53
N GLY A 334 4.27 -2.88 -52.43
CA GLY A 334 3.97 -2.99 -53.85
C GLY A 334 3.29 -4.31 -54.20
N SER A 335 1.98 -4.28 -54.47
CA SER A 335 1.13 -5.35 -55.05
C SER A 335 0.93 -6.64 -54.23
N SER A 336 -0.33 -7.08 -54.18
CA SER A 336 -0.88 -8.17 -53.34
C SER A 336 -0.53 -9.59 -53.80
N SER A 337 0.24 -9.75 -54.88
CA SER A 337 0.55 -11.07 -55.44
C SER A 337 1.98 -11.14 -55.95
N LYS A 338 2.74 -12.10 -55.39
CA LYS A 338 4.07 -12.47 -55.90
C LYS A 338 3.91 -13.19 -57.26
N PRO A 339 4.71 -12.86 -58.29
CA PRO A 339 4.76 -13.66 -59.51
C PRO A 339 5.31 -15.06 -59.18
N ALA A 340 4.59 -16.11 -59.57
CA ALA A 340 4.93 -17.49 -59.27
C ALA A 340 6.32 -17.87 -59.82
N PRO A 341 7.14 -18.65 -59.08
CA PRO A 341 8.42 -19.16 -59.58
C PRO A 341 8.18 -20.06 -60.80
N LYS A 342 8.89 -19.82 -61.91
CA LYS A 342 8.83 -20.68 -63.10
C LYS A 342 9.50 -22.03 -62.79
N LEU A 343 8.70 -23.09 -62.66
CA LEU A 343 9.19 -24.47 -62.62
C LEU A 343 9.69 -24.89 -64.01
N LYS A 344 10.85 -25.56 -64.05
CA LYS A 344 11.50 -26.03 -65.29
C LYS A 344 10.58 -27.02 -66.01
N SER A 345 10.22 -26.73 -67.25
CA SER A 345 9.60 -27.69 -68.17
C SER A 345 10.55 -28.88 -68.34
N ARG A 346 10.05 -30.09 -68.06
CA ARG A 346 10.74 -31.35 -68.35
C ARG A 346 10.95 -31.41 -69.87
N LYS A 347 12.20 -31.39 -70.34
CA LYS A 347 12.54 -31.59 -71.75
C LYS A 347 11.98 -32.95 -72.21
N SER A 348 10.98 -32.93 -73.07
CA SER A 348 10.71 -34.03 -73.98
C SER A 348 11.88 -34.11 -74.96
N ALA A 349 12.55 -35.26 -74.99
CA ALA A 349 13.37 -35.68 -76.12
C ALA A 349 12.58 -36.80 -76.82
N ASP A 350 12.38 -36.59 -78.11
CA ASP A 350 11.54 -37.38 -79.01
C ASP A 350 12.37 -38.44 -79.77
N GLU A 351 11.66 -39.45 -80.29
CA GLU A 351 12.02 -40.43 -81.33
C GLU A 351 13.08 -41.53 -81.04
N SER A 352 12.94 -42.80 -81.45
CA SER A 352 11.91 -43.55 -82.18
C SER A 352 12.28 -45.05 -82.19
N SER A 353 11.30 -45.95 -82.05
CA SER A 353 11.00 -47.05 -83.00
C SER A 353 10.52 -48.38 -82.37
N LYS A 354 9.37 -48.83 -82.93
CA LYS A 354 8.89 -50.19 -83.17
C LYS A 354 8.28 -51.02 -82.01
N GLY A 355 7.00 -51.35 -82.20
CA GLY A 355 6.55 -52.72 -81.99
C GLY A 355 5.08 -52.91 -81.58
N TYR A 356 4.23 -53.19 -82.58
CA TYR A 356 3.04 -54.06 -82.52
C TYR A 356 1.83 -53.70 -81.62
N ASN A 357 0.75 -53.30 -82.31
CA ASN A 357 -0.55 -53.98 -82.40
C ASN A 357 -1.13 -54.75 -81.18
N SER A 358 -2.36 -54.33 -80.86
CA SER A 358 -3.58 -55.18 -80.81
C SER A 358 -3.89 -56.00 -79.54
N LEU A 359 -5.10 -55.73 -79.02
CA LEU A 359 -6.08 -56.65 -78.39
C LEU A 359 -5.62 -57.37 -77.09
N TYR A 360 -6.33 -57.36 -75.96
CA TYR A 360 -7.76 -57.24 -75.62
C TYR A 360 -7.93 -56.52 -74.28
#